data_AF-A0A7C5W2D2-F1
#
_entry.id   AF-A0A7C5W2D2-F1
#
_cell.length_a   1.000
_cell.length_b   1.000
_cell.length_c   1.000
_cell.angle_alpha   90.00
_cell.angle_beta   90.00
_cell.angle_gamma   90.00
#
_symmetry.space_group_name_H-M   'P 1'
#
loop_
_entity.id
_entity.type
_entity.pdbx_description
1 polymer ?
#
loop_
_entity_poly.entity_id
_entity_poly.type
_entity_poly.pdbx_seq_one_letter_code
_entity_poly.pdbx_strand_id
1 'polypeptide(L)'
;MMKNVLLILLVVCMFGGGMYPSLYADSKEKPKKVQETKATKTAPPKDDTEDHIRCDEETYKKYSELRPKYMEIQRQIGEIDAKLKANEKNLDTLKGMSDEEIDREVREENVKKLEEENSTLRTNRKRLEEEGIEFYKIYEPVRHKCED
;
A
#
# COMPACT_ATOMS: atom_id res chain seq x y z
N MET A 1 -10.93 44.82 9.17
CA MET A 1 -10.98 43.94 10.36
C MET A 1 -10.88 42.50 9.87
N MET A 2 -9.64 42.05 9.65
CA MET A 2 -9.30 40.71 9.20
C MET A 2 -8.43 40.09 10.32
N LYS A 3 -9.08 39.40 11.24
CA LYS A 3 -8.44 38.50 12.20
C LYS A 3 -9.45 37.37 12.35
N ASN A 4 -9.11 36.21 11.80
CA ASN A 4 -9.67 34.86 12.04
C ASN A 4 -9.37 33.87 10.90
N VAL A 5 -8.49 34.23 9.94
CA VAL A 5 -7.94 33.29 8.94
C VAL A 5 -6.54 32.79 9.36
N LEU A 6 -6.29 32.69 10.68
CA LEU A 6 -4.98 32.30 11.20
C LEU A 6 -5.08 31.32 12.38
N LEU A 7 -6.07 30.43 12.38
CA LEU A 7 -6.17 29.40 13.43
C LEU A 7 -6.45 27.97 12.92
N ILE A 8 -6.54 27.75 11.60
CA ILE A 8 -6.80 26.42 11.03
C ILE A 8 -5.53 25.82 10.35
N LEU A 9 -4.43 26.59 10.25
CA LEU A 9 -3.19 26.13 9.61
C LEU A 9 -2.18 25.45 10.55
N LEU A 10 -2.53 25.23 11.83
CA LEU A 10 -1.63 24.68 12.87
C LEU A 10 -1.90 23.22 13.26
N VAL A 11 -3.00 22.61 12.81
CA VAL A 11 -3.36 21.21 13.15
C VAL A 11 -2.82 20.19 12.12
N VAL A 12 -2.25 20.66 11.00
CA VAL A 12 -1.81 19.79 9.88
C VAL A 12 -0.30 19.48 9.91
N CYS A 13 0.47 20.01 10.87
CA CYS A 13 1.94 19.83 10.90
C CYS A 13 2.50 18.81 11.91
N MET A 14 1.67 18.01 12.60
CA MET A 14 2.14 17.09 13.66
C MET A 14 2.06 15.59 13.32
N PHE A 15 1.57 15.16 12.15
CA PHE A 15 1.46 13.73 11.81
C PHE A 15 1.88 13.38 10.37
N GLY A 16 2.92 14.05 9.87
CA GLY A 16 3.62 13.64 8.66
C GLY A 16 5.09 13.44 8.95
N GLY A 17 5.55 12.19 9.04
CA GLY A 17 6.97 11.87 8.92
C GLY A 17 7.51 10.75 9.79
N GLY A 18 7.42 9.52 9.27
CA GLY A 18 8.52 8.53 9.29
C GLY A 18 9.09 8.04 10.62
N MET A 19 8.66 6.86 11.07
CA MET A 19 9.56 5.86 11.65
C MET A 19 9.03 4.47 11.28
N TYR A 20 9.62 3.85 10.25
CA TYR A 20 9.60 2.39 10.10
C TYR A 20 10.52 1.82 11.18
N PRO A 21 10.03 1.02 12.15
CA PRO A 21 10.93 0.29 13.02
C PRO A 21 11.51 -0.89 12.24
N SER A 22 12.82 -0.80 12.03
CA SER A 22 13.72 -1.92 11.75
C SER A 22 13.55 -2.97 12.85
N LEU A 23 12.70 -3.96 12.58
CA LEU A 23 12.61 -5.20 13.33
C LEU A 23 13.46 -6.22 12.58
N TYR A 24 14.72 -6.36 12.98
CA TYR A 24 15.47 -7.61 13.11
C TYR A 24 16.92 -7.24 13.49
N ALA A 25 17.08 -6.74 14.71
CA ALA A 25 18.31 -6.95 15.45
C ALA A 25 18.08 -8.17 16.34
N ASP A 26 18.75 -9.28 16.04
CA ASP A 26 19.20 -10.16 17.11
C ASP A 26 20.64 -10.56 16.87
N SER A 27 21.39 -10.44 17.95
CA SER A 27 22.83 -10.46 18.03
C SER A 27 23.28 -11.90 18.22
N LYS A 28 24.31 -12.31 17.48
CA LYS A 28 25.24 -13.35 17.96
C LYS A 28 26.66 -12.83 17.80
N GLU A 29 27.07 -12.07 18.80
CA GLU A 29 28.45 -11.85 19.18
C GLU A 29 29.07 -13.22 19.56
N LYS A 30 30.24 -13.66 19.06
CA LYS A 30 31.58 -13.37 19.63
C LYS A 30 32.72 -14.06 18.83
N PRO A 31 34.01 -13.69 19.05
CA PRO A 31 35.02 -13.48 18.00
C PRO A 31 36.31 -14.33 18.12
N LYS A 32 37.18 -14.34 17.08
CA LYS A 32 38.60 -13.88 17.12
C LYS A 32 39.37 -14.16 15.81
N LYS A 33 40.36 -13.27 15.61
CA LYS A 33 41.34 -13.06 14.52
C LYS A 33 42.16 -14.29 14.08
N VAL A 34 42.71 -14.24 12.86
CA VAL A 34 44.17 -14.16 12.55
C VAL A 34 44.39 -14.03 11.02
N GLN A 35 45.37 -13.21 10.64
CA GLN A 35 45.95 -12.96 9.30
C GLN A 35 46.41 -14.30 8.64
N GLU A 36 46.55 -14.47 7.33
CA GLU A 36 47.40 -13.72 6.41
C GLU A 36 47.20 -14.24 4.98
N THR A 37 47.58 -13.39 4.03
CA THR A 37 47.48 -13.45 2.56
C THR A 37 47.99 -14.71 1.87
N LYS A 38 47.29 -15.13 0.80
CA LYS A 38 47.92 -15.63 -0.43
C LYS A 38 47.09 -15.25 -1.67
N ALA A 39 47.66 -14.34 -2.46
CA ALA A 39 47.17 -13.96 -3.78
C ALA A 39 47.13 -15.17 -4.71
N THR A 40 45.97 -15.46 -5.30
CA THR A 40 45.90 -16.31 -6.50
C THR A 40 44.86 -15.72 -7.46
N LYS A 41 45.39 -15.09 -8.52
CA LYS A 41 44.75 -14.75 -9.80
C LYS A 41 43.27 -14.38 -9.77
N THR A 42 43.04 -13.07 -9.72
CA THR A 42 41.83 -12.39 -10.18
C THR A 42 41.46 -12.86 -11.60
N ALA A 43 40.51 -13.80 -11.70
CA ALA A 43 39.51 -13.67 -12.74
C ALA A 43 38.69 -12.41 -12.38
N PRO A 44 38.37 -11.53 -13.33
CA PRO A 44 37.42 -10.47 -13.04
C PRO A 44 36.15 -11.13 -12.48
N PRO A 45 35.57 -10.61 -11.38
CA PRO A 45 34.25 -11.08 -10.96
C PRO A 45 33.34 -10.96 -12.18
N LYS A 46 32.65 -12.05 -12.52
CA LYS A 46 31.58 -11.95 -13.50
C LYS A 46 30.65 -10.89 -12.96
N ASP A 47 30.39 -9.91 -13.81
CA ASP A 47 29.48 -8.83 -13.52
C ASP A 47 28.10 -9.47 -13.33
N ASP A 48 27.70 -9.72 -12.09
CA ASP A 48 26.38 -10.26 -11.72
C ASP A 48 25.29 -9.17 -11.87
N THR A 49 25.44 -8.28 -12.84
CA THR A 49 24.45 -7.26 -13.22
C THR A 49 23.54 -7.72 -14.37
N GLU A 50 23.67 -8.95 -14.86
CA GLU A 50 22.59 -9.56 -15.63
C GLU A 50 21.52 -10.08 -14.66
N ASP A 51 20.61 -9.18 -14.27
CA ASP A 51 19.26 -9.55 -13.87
C ASP A 51 18.71 -10.48 -14.95
N HIS A 52 18.77 -11.79 -14.72
CA HIS A 52 18.20 -12.78 -15.62
C HIS A 52 16.67 -12.67 -15.57
N ILE A 53 16.12 -11.72 -16.32
CA ILE A 53 14.77 -11.85 -16.85
C ILE A 53 14.82 -13.13 -17.69
N ARG A 54 14.24 -14.22 -17.18
CA ARG A 54 14.24 -15.53 -17.86
C ARG A 54 13.31 -15.57 -19.07
N CYS A 55 12.49 -14.53 -19.27
CA CYS A 55 11.57 -14.42 -20.39
C CYS A 55 12.18 -13.69 -21.58
N ASP A 56 11.77 -14.09 -22.78
CA ASP A 56 12.16 -13.41 -24.02
C ASP A 56 11.72 -11.93 -24.01
N GLU A 57 12.39 -11.11 -24.81
CA GLU A 57 12.19 -9.66 -24.86
C GLU A 57 10.72 -9.26 -25.14
N GLU A 58 10.01 -10.02 -25.98
CA GLU A 58 8.61 -9.76 -26.29
C GLU A 58 7.69 -10.03 -25.09
N THR A 59 7.92 -11.16 -24.40
CA THR A 59 7.20 -11.51 -23.16
C THR A 59 7.50 -10.52 -22.04
N TYR A 60 8.76 -10.10 -21.89
CA TYR A 60 9.15 -9.09 -20.92
C TYR A 60 8.46 -7.75 -21.19
N LYS A 61 8.39 -7.33 -22.45
CA LYS A 61 7.67 -6.11 -22.83
C LYS A 61 6.20 -6.18 -22.40
N LYS A 62 5.51 -7.29 -22.72
CA LYS A 62 4.12 -7.52 -22.27
C LYS A 62 4.00 -7.52 -20.75
N TYR A 63 4.92 -8.18 -20.04
CA TYR A 63 4.97 -8.18 -18.58
C TYR A 63 5.09 -6.76 -18.01
N SER A 64 6.02 -5.97 -18.54
CA SER A 64 6.30 -4.60 -18.11
C SER A 64 5.10 -3.65 -18.32
N GLU A 65 4.25 -3.92 -19.31
CA GLU A 65 3.03 -3.16 -19.58
C GLU A 65 1.83 -3.62 -18.73
N LEU A 66 1.73 -4.92 -18.44
CA LEU A 66 0.59 -5.50 -17.71
C LEU A 66 0.75 -5.38 -16.20
N ARG A 67 1.96 -5.62 -15.66
CA ARG A 67 2.22 -5.61 -14.21
C ARG A 67 1.79 -4.31 -13.54
N PRO A 68 2.15 -3.10 -14.03
CA PRO A 68 1.74 -1.86 -13.37
C PRO A 68 0.23 -1.68 -13.33
N LYS A 69 -0.48 -2.11 -14.39
CA LYS A 69 -1.94 -2.03 -14.45
C LYS A 69 -2.62 -2.94 -13.43
N TYR A 70 -2.15 -4.18 -13.31
CA TYR A 70 -2.64 -5.10 -12.27
C TYR A 70 -2.39 -4.55 -10.87
N MET A 71 -1.17 -4.04 -10.62
CA MET A 71 -0.80 -3.44 -9.33
C MET A 71 -1.66 -2.21 -9.01
N GLU A 72 -2.02 -1.40 -10.00
CA GLU A 72 -2.91 -0.26 -9.81
C GLU A 72 -4.32 -0.70 -9.39
N ILE A 73 -4.88 -1.75 -10.01
CA ILE A 73 -6.18 -2.30 -9.58
C ILE A 73 -6.11 -2.79 -8.13
N GLN A 74 -5.07 -3.54 -7.76
CA GLN A 74 -4.88 -4.00 -6.38
C GLN A 74 -4.72 -2.84 -5.39
N ARG A 75 -4.00 -1.79 -5.79
CA ARG A 75 -3.83 -0.56 -5.00
C ARG A 75 -5.18 0.12 -4.75
N GLN A 76 -6.01 0.28 -5.77
CA GLN A 76 -7.33 0.88 -5.66
C GLN A 76 -8.27 0.08 -4.76
N ILE A 77 -8.24 -1.25 -4.84
CA ILE A 77 -8.99 -2.12 -3.92
C ILE A 77 -8.54 -1.88 -2.47
N GLY A 78 -7.22 -1.84 -2.23
CA GLY A 78 -6.67 -1.57 -0.90
C GLY A 78 -7.05 -0.18 -0.34
N GLU A 79 -7.10 0.84 -1.20
CA GLU A 79 -7.58 2.18 -0.80
C GLU A 79 -9.06 2.18 -0.42
N ILE A 80 -9.89 1.42 -1.14
CA ILE A 80 -11.31 1.30 -0.83
C ILE A 80 -11.51 0.55 0.49
N ASP A 81 -10.79 -0.55 0.71
CA ASP A 81 -10.86 -1.32 1.96
C ASP A 81 -10.43 -0.47 3.16
N ALA A 82 -9.38 0.36 3.01
CA ALA A 82 -8.95 1.30 4.04
C ALA A 82 -10.03 2.35 4.36
N LYS A 83 -10.69 2.91 3.34
CA LYS A 83 -11.80 3.86 3.52
C LYS A 83 -13.00 3.23 4.19
N LEU A 84 -13.40 2.03 3.77
CA LEU A 84 -14.50 1.28 4.39
C LEU A 84 -14.24 1.07 5.89
N LYS A 85 -13.03 0.62 6.25
CA LYS A 85 -12.64 0.43 7.65
C LYS A 85 -12.64 1.73 8.45
N ALA A 86 -12.19 2.84 7.86
CA ALA A 86 -12.23 4.15 8.51
C ALA A 86 -13.69 4.60 8.74
N ASN A 87 -14.55 4.42 7.76
CA ASN A 87 -15.97 4.76 7.85
C ASN A 87 -16.71 3.90 8.87
N GLU A 88 -16.40 2.60 8.96
CA GLU A 88 -16.93 1.72 10.01
C GLU A 88 -16.57 2.23 11.41
N LYS A 89 -15.30 2.61 11.62
CA LYS A 89 -14.88 3.21 12.90
C LYS A 89 -15.61 4.53 13.20
N ASN A 90 -15.83 5.36 12.18
CA ASN A 90 -16.57 6.62 12.33
C ASN A 90 -18.04 6.36 12.67
N LEU A 91 -18.67 5.37 12.05
CA LEU A 91 -20.04 4.95 12.37
C LEU A 91 -20.16 4.44 13.80
N ASP A 92 -19.22 3.62 14.26
CA ASP A 92 -19.18 3.14 15.64
C ASP A 92 -19.01 4.30 16.63
N THR A 93 -18.17 5.27 16.29
CA THR A 93 -17.96 6.48 17.09
C THR A 93 -19.25 7.29 17.19
N LEU A 94 -19.90 7.59 16.06
CA LEU A 94 -21.14 8.36 16.03
C LEU A 94 -22.26 7.66 16.80
N LYS A 95 -22.40 6.34 16.68
CA LYS A 95 -23.40 5.56 17.41
C LYS A 95 -23.16 5.54 18.92
N GLY A 96 -21.92 5.75 19.37
CA GLY A 96 -21.56 5.84 20.78
C GLY A 96 -21.75 7.22 21.41
N MET A 97 -21.96 8.27 20.62
CA MET A 97 -22.12 9.65 21.13
C MET A 97 -23.51 9.87 21.71
N SER A 98 -23.58 10.55 22.86
CA SER A 98 -24.86 10.94 23.46
C SER A 98 -25.50 12.15 22.76
N ASP A 99 -26.79 12.39 23.02
CA ASP A 99 -27.51 13.57 22.51
C ASP A 99 -26.97 14.90 23.10
N GLU A 100 -26.14 14.84 24.14
CA GLU A 100 -25.49 16.01 24.75
C GLU A 100 -24.19 16.36 24.01
N GLU A 101 -23.57 15.39 23.31
CA GLU A 101 -22.32 15.55 22.58
C GLU A 101 -22.54 15.94 21.11
N ILE A 102 -23.67 15.52 20.53
CA ILE A 102 -24.08 15.86 19.17
C ILE A 102 -25.60 15.89 19.06
N ASP A 103 -26.12 16.86 18.31
CA ASP A 103 -27.54 16.91 18.00
C ASP A 103 -27.97 15.64 17.25
N ARG A 104 -29.13 15.09 17.64
CA ARG A 104 -29.63 13.81 17.12
C ARG A 104 -29.81 13.84 15.61
N GLU A 105 -30.38 14.92 15.05
CA GLU A 105 -30.64 15.03 13.62
C GLU A 105 -29.31 15.07 12.84
N VAL A 106 -28.33 15.80 13.37
CA VAL A 106 -26.98 15.88 12.79
C VAL A 106 -26.27 14.53 12.83
N ARG A 107 -26.41 13.78 13.93
CA ARG A 107 -25.86 12.43 14.06
C ARG A 107 -26.49 11.47 13.04
N GLU A 108 -27.81 11.51 12.90
CA GLU A 108 -28.55 10.67 11.94
C GLU A 108 -28.18 11.01 10.49
N GLU A 109 -28.04 12.29 10.15
CA GLU A 109 -27.59 12.73 8.83
C GLU A 109 -26.17 12.24 8.53
N ASN A 110 -25.25 12.36 9.48
CA ASN A 110 -23.87 11.90 9.33
C ASN A 110 -23.78 10.37 9.18
N VAL A 111 -24.57 9.61 9.95
CA VAL A 111 -24.66 8.15 9.82
C VAL A 111 -25.17 7.78 8.43
N LYS A 112 -26.27 8.40 7.98
CA LYS A 112 -26.84 8.13 6.66
C LYS A 112 -25.85 8.41 5.53
N LYS A 113 -25.13 9.54 5.59
CA LYS A 113 -24.11 9.89 4.59
C LYS A 113 -22.97 8.87 4.54
N LEU A 114 -22.48 8.42 5.70
CA LEU A 114 -21.45 7.39 5.77
C LEU A 114 -21.93 6.03 5.25
N GLU A 115 -23.20 5.68 5.50
CA GLU A 115 -23.80 4.44 4.96
C GLU A 115 -23.95 4.49 3.43
N GLU A 116 -24.37 5.63 2.87
CA GLU A 116 -24.44 5.86 1.42
C GLU A 116 -23.05 5.79 0.76
N GLU A 117 -22.04 6.40 1.39
CA GLU A 117 -20.66 6.34 0.92
C GLU A 117 -20.13 4.89 0.96
N ASN A 118 -20.36 4.16 2.05
CA ASN A 118 -19.97 2.76 2.18
C ASN A 118 -20.63 1.86 1.14
N SER A 119 -21.92 2.09 0.84
CA SER A 119 -22.63 1.38 -0.23
C SER A 119 -21.96 1.57 -1.59
N THR A 120 -21.58 2.81 -1.89
CA THR A 120 -20.88 3.17 -3.13
C THR A 120 -19.49 2.53 -3.21
N LEU A 121 -18.72 2.62 -2.11
CA LEU A 121 -17.39 2.02 -2.00
C LEU A 121 -17.44 0.49 -2.18
N ARG A 122 -18.40 -0.20 -1.55
CA ARG A 122 -18.58 -1.67 -1.70
C ARG A 122 -18.89 -2.06 -3.15
N THR A 123 -19.73 -1.28 -3.83
CA THR A 123 -20.04 -1.49 -5.25
C THR A 123 -18.79 -1.33 -6.12
N ASN A 124 -18.03 -0.25 -5.89
CA ASN A 124 -16.79 0.00 -6.63
C ASN A 124 -15.71 -1.05 -6.37
N ARG A 125 -15.56 -1.50 -5.11
CA ARG A 125 -14.66 -2.59 -4.73
C ARG A 125 -14.97 -3.85 -5.51
N LYS A 126 -16.25 -4.26 -5.55
CA LYS A 126 -16.70 -5.45 -6.28
C LYS A 126 -16.40 -5.34 -7.78
N ARG A 127 -16.68 -4.17 -8.38
CA ARG A 127 -16.36 -3.92 -9.79
C ARG A 127 -14.85 -4.06 -10.07
N LEU A 128 -14.00 -3.49 -9.22
CA LEU A 128 -12.54 -3.59 -9.35
C LEU A 128 -12.01 -5.00 -9.10
N GLU A 129 -12.65 -5.76 -8.20
CA GLU A 129 -12.33 -7.16 -7.95
C GLU A 129 -12.64 -8.03 -9.17
N GLU A 130 -13.81 -7.85 -9.77
CA GLU A 130 -14.17 -8.51 -11.04
C GLU A 130 -13.22 -8.12 -12.18
N GLU A 131 -12.93 -6.83 -12.33
CA GLU A 131 -11.97 -6.31 -13.32
C GLU A 131 -10.56 -6.88 -13.09
N GLY A 132 -10.13 -6.94 -11.82
CA GLY A 132 -8.85 -7.50 -11.42
C GLY A 132 -8.73 -9.00 -11.69
N ILE A 133 -9.80 -9.77 -11.49
CA ILE A 133 -9.85 -11.19 -11.82
C ILE A 133 -9.72 -11.40 -13.33
N GLU A 134 -10.50 -10.67 -14.14
CA GLU A 134 -10.41 -10.79 -15.60
C GLU A 134 -9.04 -10.33 -16.13
N PHE A 135 -8.48 -9.27 -15.55
CA PHE A 135 -7.14 -8.82 -15.90
C PHE A 135 -6.07 -9.84 -15.49
N TYR A 136 -6.21 -10.46 -14.31
CA TYR A 136 -5.26 -11.44 -13.80
C TYR A 136 -5.17 -12.67 -14.70
N LYS A 137 -6.27 -13.12 -15.31
CA LYS A 137 -6.26 -14.22 -16.31
C LYS A 137 -5.33 -13.94 -17.50
N ILE A 138 -5.15 -12.66 -17.86
CA ILE A 138 -4.25 -12.23 -18.96
C ILE A 138 -2.83 -12.04 -18.43
N TYR A 139 -2.69 -11.49 -17.23
CA TYR A 139 -1.41 -11.18 -16.61
C TYR A 139 -0.66 -12.43 -16.11
N GLU A 140 -1.36 -13.38 -15.49
CA GLU A 140 -0.80 -14.56 -14.83
C GLU A 140 0.09 -15.41 -15.75
N PRO A 141 -0.31 -15.78 -16.99
CA PRO A 141 0.54 -16.57 -17.88
C PRO A 141 1.83 -15.84 -18.29
N VAL A 142 1.78 -14.50 -18.37
CA VAL A 142 2.93 -13.67 -18.72
C VAL A 142 3.85 -13.54 -17.50
N ARG A 143 3.28 -13.34 -16.31
CA ARG A 143 3.98 -13.30 -15.03
C ARG A 143 4.79 -14.58 -14.81
N HIS A 144 4.17 -15.77 -14.93
CA HIS A 144 4.86 -17.04 -14.73
C HIS A 144 6.08 -17.24 -15.64
N LYS A 145 6.07 -16.67 -16.86
CA LYS A 145 7.23 -16.78 -17.75
C LYS A 145 8.42 -15.91 -17.32
N CYS A 146 8.15 -14.80 -16.64
CA CYS A 146 9.17 -13.81 -16.27
C CYS A 146 9.60 -13.90 -14.80
N GLU A 147 8.71 -14.33 -13.89
CA GLU A 147 8.96 -14.36 -12.43
C GLU A 147 9.29 -15.76 -11.88
N ASP A 148 8.94 -16.87 -12.57
CA ASP A 148 9.21 -18.25 -12.11
C ASP A 148 10.45 -18.89 -12.77
#